data_AF-A0A2D4HYH5-F1
#
_entry.id   AF-A0A2D4HYH5-F1
#
_cell.length_a   1.000
_cell.length_b   1.000
_cell.length_c   1.000
_cell.angle_alpha   90.00
_cell.angle_beta   90.00
_cell.angle_gamma   90.00
#
_symmetry.space_group_name_H-M   'P 1'
#
loop_
_entity.id
_entity.type
_entity.pdbx_description
1 polymer ?
#
loop_
_entity_poly.entity_id
_entity_poly.type
_entity_poly.pdbx_seq_one_letter_code
_entity_poly.pdbx_strand_id
1 'polypeptide(L)'
;MSRPSNVFHLPDNPSVPFIMVGPGTGIAPFIGFLQHRQKLREKHPDYKFGETWLFFGCRHKARDYLFQDELRFFLENGVLTYLIVCFSRDVPAVAETAPPKYVQDNLRLYCKEISRILLQEKGYFYVCGDAKNMAKDVTETLVEVFTIEKGVDKLDALKILATLREEKRYLQDIWA
;
A
#
# COMPACT_ATOMS: atom_id res chain seq x y z
N MET A 1 25.59 -20.61 -2.12
CA MET A 1 24.44 -20.30 -1.25
C MET A 1 23.45 -19.50 -2.07
N SER A 2 22.32 -20.09 -2.46
CA SER A 2 21.26 -19.35 -3.15
C SER A 2 20.68 -18.34 -2.16
N ARG A 3 20.75 -17.04 -2.48
CA ARG A 3 19.90 -16.06 -1.78
C ARG A 3 18.46 -16.60 -1.84
N PRO A 4 17.73 -16.68 -0.71
CA PRO A 4 16.31 -16.99 -0.78
C PRO A 4 15.70 -15.97 -1.75
N SER A 5 14.96 -16.45 -2.75
CA SER A 5 14.33 -15.58 -3.74
C SER A 5 13.39 -14.65 -2.99
N ASN A 6 13.81 -13.42 -2.75
CA ASN A 6 12.94 -12.41 -2.20
C ASN A 6 11.81 -12.26 -3.22
N VAL A 7 10.54 -12.47 -2.85
CA VAL A 7 9.42 -12.35 -3.81
C VAL A 7 8.87 -10.92 -3.79
N PHE A 8 9.44 -10.05 -2.94
CA PHE A 8 9.02 -8.68 -2.71
C PHE A 8 9.70 -7.70 -3.67
N HIS A 9 9.32 -7.75 -4.95
CA HIS A 9 9.81 -6.86 -6.00
C HIS A 9 8.67 -6.19 -6.74
N LEU A 10 8.96 -5.08 -7.42
CA LEU A 10 8.01 -4.40 -8.31
C LEU A 10 7.55 -5.31 -9.46
N PRO A 11 6.36 -5.06 -10.04
CA PRO A 11 5.92 -5.75 -11.25
C PRO A 11 6.89 -5.49 -12.41
N ASP A 12 7.17 -6.51 -13.22
CA ASP A 12 8.05 -6.37 -14.39
C ASP A 12 7.49 -5.38 -15.43
N ASN A 13 6.15 -5.36 -15.59
CA ASN A 13 5.48 -4.41 -16.46
C ASN A 13 5.20 -3.09 -15.69
N PRO A 14 5.83 -1.96 -16.09
CA PRO A 14 5.66 -0.68 -15.39
C PRO A 14 4.25 -0.09 -15.50
N SER A 15 3.43 -0.54 -16.46
CA SER A 15 2.05 -0.08 -16.61
C SER A 15 1.11 -0.66 -15.57
N VAL A 16 1.53 -1.69 -14.82
CA VAL A 16 0.72 -2.33 -13.79
C VAL A 16 0.70 -1.44 -12.53
N PRO A 17 -0.49 -1.09 -12.01
CA PRO A 17 -0.60 -0.29 -10.79
C PRO A 17 -0.25 -1.11 -9.55
N PHE A 18 0.19 -0.43 -8.49
CA PHE A 18 0.44 -1.10 -7.22
C PHE A 18 0.17 -0.22 -6.00
N ILE A 19 -0.20 -0.91 -4.92
CA ILE A 19 -0.54 -0.34 -3.62
C ILE A 19 0.49 -0.82 -2.61
N MET A 20 1.04 0.10 -1.83
CA MET A 20 2.00 -0.16 -0.77
C MET A 20 1.40 0.26 0.57
N VAL A 21 1.50 -0.61 1.58
CA VAL A 21 1.05 -0.35 2.95
C VAL A 21 2.21 -0.58 3.90
N GLY A 22 2.73 0.49 4.48
CA GLY A 22 3.98 0.45 5.25
C GLY A 22 4.04 1.43 6.40
N PRO A 23 3.33 1.22 7.51
CA PRO A 23 3.41 2.11 8.66
C PRO A 23 4.76 2.04 9.38
N GLY A 24 5.21 3.17 9.91
CA GLY A 24 6.48 3.30 10.62
C GLY A 24 7.67 2.88 9.75
N THR A 25 8.56 2.04 10.29
CA THR A 25 9.73 1.53 9.55
C THR A 25 9.34 0.58 8.40
N GLY A 26 8.08 0.15 8.31
CA GLY A 26 7.50 -0.56 7.16
C GLY A 26 7.61 0.18 5.83
N ILE A 27 7.90 1.49 5.85
CA ILE A 27 8.12 2.28 4.64
C ILE A 27 9.43 1.96 3.91
N ALA A 28 10.41 1.36 4.59
CA ALA A 28 11.78 1.23 4.08
C ALA A 28 11.90 0.60 2.67
N PRO A 29 11.28 -0.56 2.35
CA PRO A 29 11.37 -1.10 0.99
C PRO A 29 10.64 -0.23 -0.05
N PHE A 30 9.60 0.50 0.37
CA PHE A 30 8.78 1.31 -0.52
C PHE A 30 9.50 2.57 -0.99
N ILE A 31 10.42 3.13 -0.20
CA ILE A 31 11.35 4.16 -0.67
C ILE A 31 12.18 3.63 -1.84
N GLY A 32 12.73 2.41 -1.71
CA GLY A 32 13.47 1.76 -2.79
C GLY A 32 12.62 1.53 -4.05
N PHE A 33 11.36 1.14 -3.89
CA PHE A 33 10.42 0.98 -5.00
C PHE A 33 10.16 2.31 -5.72
N LEU A 34 9.93 3.39 -4.97
CA LEU A 34 9.70 4.72 -5.53
C LEU A 34 10.95 5.26 -6.25
N GLN A 35 12.13 5.11 -5.66
CA GLN A 35 13.39 5.48 -6.30
C GLN A 35 13.64 4.67 -7.59
N HIS A 36 13.32 3.38 -7.59
CA HIS A 36 13.43 2.54 -8.79
C HIS A 36 12.46 3.02 -9.88
N ARG A 37 11.20 3.28 -9.51
CA ARG A 37 10.18 3.77 -10.45
C ARG A 37 10.52 5.15 -11.01
N GLN A 38 11.08 6.04 -10.20
CA GLN A 38 11.61 7.33 -10.66
C GLN A 38 12.67 7.13 -11.75
N LYS A 39 13.71 6.34 -11.47
CA LYS A 39 14.78 6.08 -12.44
C LYS A 39 14.25 5.43 -13.72
N LEU A 40 13.23 4.57 -13.62
CA LEU A 40 12.63 3.94 -14.78
C LEU A 40 11.84 4.96 -15.63
N ARG A 41 11.12 5.90 -15.00
CA ARG A 41 10.45 7.01 -15.68
C ARG A 41 11.43 7.95 -16.39
N GLU A 42 12.53 8.30 -15.73
CA GLU A 42 13.59 9.14 -16.30
C GLU A 42 14.23 8.48 -17.54
N LYS A 43 14.45 7.16 -17.49
CA LYS A 43 15.02 6.40 -18.62
C LYS A 43 14.05 6.17 -19.76
N HIS A 44 12.75 6.10 -19.48
CA HIS A 44 11.71 5.75 -20.44
C HIS A 44 10.52 6.72 -20.35
N PRO A 45 10.68 7.98 -20.81
CA PRO A 45 9.63 8.99 -20.71
C PRO A 45 8.36 8.64 -21.50
N ASP A 46 8.48 7.80 -22.54
CA ASP A 46 7.36 7.38 -23.39
C ASP A 46 6.56 6.21 -22.80
N TYR A 47 7.04 5.59 -21.72
CA TYR A 47 6.34 4.46 -21.11
C TYR A 47 5.09 4.91 -20.37
N LYS A 48 4.05 4.08 -20.43
CA LYS A 48 2.89 4.22 -19.56
C LYS A 48 3.20 3.62 -18.20
N PHE A 49 3.02 4.41 -17.15
CA PHE A 49 3.21 4.00 -15.77
C PHE A 49 1.84 3.88 -15.09
N GLY A 50 1.54 2.70 -14.55
CA GLY A 50 0.37 2.49 -13.70
C GLY A 50 0.39 3.36 -12.43
N GLU A 51 -0.75 3.47 -11.77
CA GLU A 51 -0.86 4.23 -10.52
C GLU A 51 0.04 3.63 -9.43
N THR A 52 0.60 4.50 -8.59
CA THR A 52 1.41 4.10 -7.43
C THR A 52 0.80 4.71 -6.18
N TRP A 53 0.35 3.86 -5.26
CA TRP A 53 -0.34 4.25 -4.03
C TRP A 53 0.53 3.89 -2.82
N LEU A 54 0.64 4.81 -1.86
CA LEU A 54 1.26 4.56 -0.56
C LEU A 54 0.31 4.93 0.58
N PHE A 55 -0.01 3.94 1.40
CA PHE A 55 -0.65 4.11 2.70
C PHE A 55 0.42 4.06 3.78
N PHE A 56 0.69 5.22 4.38
CA PHE A 56 1.67 5.39 5.44
C PHE A 56 0.99 5.76 6.76
N GLY A 57 1.56 5.32 7.88
CA GLY A 57 1.04 5.63 9.20
C GLY A 57 2.16 5.81 10.20
N CYS A 58 2.07 6.86 11.02
CA CYS A 58 2.98 7.10 12.13
C CYS A 58 2.22 7.68 13.34
N ARG A 59 2.89 7.93 14.46
CA ARG A 59 2.20 8.40 15.67
C ARG A 59 1.88 9.88 15.59
N HIS A 60 2.85 10.69 15.18
CA HIS A 60 2.79 12.14 15.18
C HIS A 60 3.42 12.74 13.93
N LYS A 61 2.69 13.62 13.24
CA LYS A 61 3.19 14.29 12.04
C LYS A 61 4.52 14.99 12.27
N ALA A 62 4.69 15.63 13.42
CA ALA A 62 5.87 16.45 13.74
C ALA A 62 7.08 15.65 14.27
N ARG A 63 6.95 14.33 14.51
CA ARG A 63 8.02 13.55 15.16
C ARG A 63 8.49 12.35 14.36
N ASP A 64 7.58 11.57 13.82
CA ASP A 64 7.89 10.26 13.22
C ASP A 64 7.31 10.08 11.81
N TYR A 65 7.02 11.19 11.12
CA TYR A 65 6.77 11.17 9.68
C TYR A 65 8.08 10.94 8.93
N LEU A 66 8.44 9.66 8.79
CA LEU A 66 9.64 9.25 8.07
C LEU A 66 9.56 9.62 6.58
N PHE A 67 10.69 10.08 6.03
CA PHE A 67 10.84 10.42 4.60
C PHE A 67 9.84 11.46 4.07
N GLN A 68 9.35 12.37 4.92
CA GLN A 68 8.31 13.34 4.55
C GLN A 68 8.65 14.14 3.29
N ASP A 69 9.86 14.69 3.21
CA ASP A 69 10.27 15.52 2.07
C ASP A 69 10.48 14.68 0.80
N GLU A 70 10.99 13.46 0.93
CA GLU A 70 11.21 12.54 -0.19
C GLU A 70 9.86 12.05 -0.76
N LEU A 71 8.91 11.71 0.12
CA LEU A 71 7.55 11.34 -0.27
C LEU A 71 6.81 12.50 -0.95
N ARG A 72 7.00 13.73 -0.44
CA ARG A 72 6.45 14.93 -1.08
C ARG A 72 7.04 15.12 -2.48
N PHE A 73 8.35 14.97 -2.63
CA PHE A 73 9.02 15.03 -3.93
C PHE A 73 8.49 13.97 -4.91
N PHE A 74 8.31 12.72 -4.48
CA PHE A 74 7.74 11.67 -5.32
C PHE A 74 6.29 11.95 -5.73
N LEU A 75 5.51 12.61 -4.87
CA LEU A 75 4.14 13.02 -5.19
C LEU A 75 4.13 14.15 -6.21
N GLU A 76 4.96 15.17 -6.01
CA GLU A 76 5.05 16.35 -6.88
C GLU A 76 5.57 16.00 -8.29
N ASN A 77 6.47 15.02 -8.42
CA ASN A 77 7.00 14.58 -9.71
C ASN A 77 6.19 13.43 -10.36
N GLY A 78 5.10 12.99 -9.73
CA GLY A 78 4.18 11.97 -10.24
C GLY A 78 4.72 10.53 -10.21
N VAL A 79 5.82 10.25 -9.50
CA VAL A 79 6.29 8.89 -9.22
C VAL A 79 5.33 8.18 -8.27
N LEU A 80 4.88 8.89 -7.24
CA LEU A 80 3.81 8.48 -6.34
C LEU A 80 2.53 9.18 -6.81
N THR A 81 1.49 8.41 -7.13
CA THR A 81 0.21 8.98 -7.60
C THR A 81 -0.63 9.42 -6.41
N TYR A 82 -0.66 8.63 -5.34
CA TYR A 82 -1.43 8.92 -4.15
C TYR A 82 -0.65 8.59 -2.88
N LEU A 83 -0.62 9.55 -1.96
CA LEU A 83 -0.02 9.43 -0.63
C LEU A 83 -1.10 9.63 0.43
N ILE A 84 -1.44 8.57 1.15
CA ILE A 84 -2.44 8.59 2.20
C ILE A 84 -1.74 8.39 3.53
N VAL A 85 -1.83 9.37 4.43
CA VAL A 85 -1.14 9.34 5.73
C VAL A 85 -2.12 9.46 6.88
N CYS A 86 -1.97 8.60 7.89
CA CYS A 86 -2.66 8.70 9.18
C CYS A 86 -1.67 8.95 10.33
N PHE A 87 -2.15 9.70 11.33
CA PHE A 87 -1.40 10.02 12.55
C PHE A 87 -2.15 9.48 13.77
N SER A 88 -1.66 8.41 14.37
CA SER A 88 -2.44 7.64 15.36
C SER A 88 -2.57 8.35 16.72
N ARG A 89 -1.74 9.36 17.00
CA ARG A 89 -1.67 10.08 18.29
C ARG A 89 -1.77 11.60 18.16
N ASP A 90 -1.99 12.14 16.96
CA ASP A 90 -2.25 13.57 16.80
C ASP A 90 -3.71 13.87 17.21
N VAL A 91 -3.90 15.01 17.87
CA VAL A 91 -5.22 15.45 18.32
C VAL A 91 -5.95 16.11 17.15
N PRO A 92 -7.18 15.69 16.80
CA PRO A 92 -7.93 16.31 15.71
C PRO A 92 -8.25 17.77 16.04
N ALA A 93 -8.07 18.67 15.07
CA ALA A 93 -8.33 20.10 15.24
C ALA A 93 -9.84 20.44 15.26
N VAL A 94 -10.71 19.55 14.77
CA VAL A 94 -12.16 19.78 14.66
C VAL A 94 -12.91 18.51 15.06
N ALA A 95 -13.85 18.63 16.00
CA ALA A 95 -14.43 17.53 16.78
C ALA A 95 -15.77 16.98 16.22
N GLU A 96 -15.91 16.86 14.91
CA GLU A 96 -17.15 16.31 14.32
C GLU A 96 -16.97 14.91 13.71
N THR A 97 -15.78 14.59 13.20
CA THR A 97 -15.41 13.24 12.75
C THR A 97 -13.95 12.96 13.11
N ALA A 98 -13.71 11.89 13.86
CA ALA A 98 -12.34 11.47 14.17
C ALA A 98 -11.61 11.06 12.87
N PRO A 99 -10.41 11.59 12.60
CA PRO A 99 -9.65 11.23 11.42
C PRO A 99 -9.22 9.75 11.48
N PRO A 100 -8.97 9.11 10.32
CA PRO A 100 -8.36 7.78 10.25
C PRO A 100 -7.09 7.70 11.10
N LYS A 101 -7.04 6.75 12.04
CA LYS A 101 -5.92 6.62 13.00
C LYS A 101 -4.86 5.67 12.50
N TYR A 102 -5.26 4.64 11.77
CA TYR A 102 -4.38 3.61 11.25
C TYR A 102 -4.57 3.40 9.75
N VAL A 103 -3.62 2.71 9.12
CA VAL A 103 -3.62 2.50 7.67
C VAL A 103 -4.88 1.75 7.22
N GLN A 104 -5.37 0.79 8.00
CA GLN A 104 -6.61 0.07 7.72
C GLN A 104 -7.85 0.96 7.69
N ASP A 105 -7.90 2.03 8.48
CA ASP A 105 -9.03 2.97 8.44
C ASP A 105 -9.07 3.67 7.09
N ASN A 106 -7.91 4.08 6.59
CA ASN A 106 -7.78 4.65 5.26
C ASN A 106 -8.08 3.62 4.16
N LEU A 107 -7.62 2.37 4.29
CA LEU A 107 -7.94 1.34 3.29
C LEU A 107 -9.45 1.16 3.11
N ARG A 108 -10.24 1.29 4.18
CA ARG A 108 -11.72 1.24 4.08
C ARG A 108 -12.30 2.42 3.30
N LEU A 109 -11.72 3.61 3.43
CA LEU A 109 -12.17 4.80 2.71
C LEU A 109 -11.92 4.71 1.19
N TYR A 110 -10.90 3.96 0.78
CA TYR A 110 -10.52 3.78 -0.63
C TYR A 110 -10.85 2.36 -1.13
N CYS A 111 -11.92 1.74 -0.60
CA CYS A 111 -12.30 0.35 -0.93
C CYS A 111 -12.51 0.15 -2.44
N LYS A 112 -13.16 1.12 -3.10
CA LYS A 112 -13.45 1.08 -4.54
C LYS A 112 -12.19 1.06 -5.38
N GLU A 113 -11.24 1.94 -5.09
CA GLU A 113 -9.98 2.06 -5.82
C GLU A 113 -9.12 0.80 -5.61
N ILE A 114 -9.03 0.31 -4.37
CA ILE A 114 -8.30 -0.91 -4.04
C ILE A 114 -8.89 -2.11 -4.80
N SER A 115 -10.22 -2.28 -4.78
CA SER A 115 -10.90 -3.36 -5.50
C SER A 115 -10.68 -3.27 -7.02
N ARG A 116 -10.80 -2.07 -7.62
CA ARG A 116 -10.50 -1.83 -9.04
C ARG A 116 -9.07 -2.26 -9.38
N ILE A 117 -8.08 -1.73 -8.64
CA ILE A 117 -6.67 -2.00 -8.88
C ILE A 117 -6.39 -3.50 -8.82
N LEU A 118 -6.86 -4.19 -7.78
CA LEU A 118 -6.52 -5.60 -7.58
C LEU A 118 -7.30 -6.57 -8.46
N LEU A 119 -8.57 -6.26 -8.78
CA LEU A 119 -9.46 -7.22 -9.43
C LEU A 119 -9.68 -6.93 -10.91
N GLN A 120 -9.56 -5.67 -11.35
CA GLN A 120 -9.76 -5.26 -12.74
C GLN A 120 -8.44 -4.99 -13.45
N GLU A 121 -7.49 -4.33 -12.77
CA GLU A 121 -6.24 -3.86 -13.38
C GLU A 121 -5.05 -4.80 -13.12
N LYS A 122 -5.31 -5.94 -12.48
CA LYS A 122 -4.30 -6.95 -12.12
C LYS A 122 -3.12 -6.35 -11.35
N GLY A 123 -3.39 -5.31 -10.57
CA GLY A 123 -2.42 -4.62 -9.74
C GLY A 123 -1.90 -5.46 -8.58
N TYR A 124 -0.88 -4.93 -7.93
CA TYR A 124 -0.18 -5.56 -6.82
C TYR A 124 -0.48 -4.85 -5.51
N PHE A 125 -0.47 -5.60 -4.41
CA PHE A 125 -0.64 -5.12 -3.06
C PHE A 125 0.52 -5.60 -2.19
N TYR A 126 1.24 -4.65 -1.61
CA TYR A 126 2.42 -4.91 -0.78
C TYR A 126 2.15 -4.45 0.65
N VAL A 127 2.47 -5.31 1.62
CA VAL A 127 2.39 -4.97 3.05
C VAL A 127 3.77 -5.15 3.66
N CYS A 128 4.25 -4.14 4.39
CA CYS A 128 5.52 -4.22 5.08
C CYS A 128 5.43 -3.63 6.49
N GLY A 129 5.95 -4.32 7.50
CA GLY A 129 5.93 -3.86 8.89
C GLY A 129 5.69 -4.95 9.94
N ASP A 130 5.06 -4.57 11.05
CA ASP A 130 4.78 -5.47 12.18
C ASP A 130 3.82 -6.62 11.79
N ALA A 131 4.29 -7.85 11.95
CA ALA A 131 3.53 -9.06 11.65
C ALA A 131 2.36 -9.30 12.61
N LYS A 132 2.51 -8.91 13.89
CA LYS A 132 1.63 -9.37 14.98
C LYS A 132 0.24 -8.73 14.92
N ASN A 133 0.18 -7.43 14.66
CA ASN A 133 -1.09 -6.71 14.66
C ASN A 133 -1.40 -6.10 13.29
N MET A 134 -0.43 -5.39 12.71
CA MET A 134 -0.68 -4.59 11.50
C MET A 134 -1.00 -5.44 10.27
N ALA A 135 -0.20 -6.46 9.99
CA ALA A 135 -0.41 -7.31 8.81
C ALA A 135 -1.76 -8.06 8.87
N LYS A 136 -2.20 -8.44 10.07
CA LYS A 136 -3.51 -9.07 10.30
C LYS A 136 -4.63 -8.07 10.04
N ASP A 137 -4.58 -6.88 10.63
CA ASP A 137 -5.62 -5.86 10.45
C ASP A 137 -5.77 -5.46 8.97
N VAL A 138 -4.65 -5.31 8.24
CA VAL A 138 -4.66 -5.02 6.80
C VAL A 138 -5.26 -6.17 6.00
N THR A 139 -4.94 -7.42 6.36
CA THR A 139 -5.53 -8.61 5.73
C THR A 139 -7.03 -8.67 5.92
N GLU A 140 -7.51 -8.48 7.16
CA GLU A 140 -8.94 -8.48 7.48
C GLU A 140 -9.67 -7.35 6.74
N THR A 141 -9.06 -6.17 6.67
CA THR A 141 -9.60 -5.02 5.94
C THR A 141 -9.72 -5.29 4.44
N LEU A 142 -8.76 -5.98 3.81
CA LEU A 142 -8.89 -6.36 2.41
C LEU A 142 -10.04 -7.35 2.17
N VAL A 143 -10.27 -8.28 3.10
CA VAL A 143 -11.41 -9.20 3.03
C VAL A 143 -12.72 -8.41 3.13
N GLU A 144 -12.80 -7.42 4.01
CA GLU A 144 -13.95 -6.49 4.09
C GLU A 144 -14.15 -5.73 2.78
N VAL A 145 -13.08 -5.18 2.19
CA VAL A 145 -13.13 -4.48 0.89
C VAL A 145 -13.71 -5.38 -0.20
N PHE A 146 -13.26 -6.64 -0.31
CA PHE A 146 -13.79 -7.55 -1.33
C PHE A 146 -15.23 -7.98 -1.04
N THR A 147 -15.60 -8.17 0.22
CA THR A 147 -16.97 -8.48 0.64
C THR A 147 -17.92 -7.36 0.16
N ILE A 148 -17.56 -6.10 0.40
CA ILE A 148 -18.36 -4.92 0.02
C ILE A 148 -18.39 -4.74 -1.50
N GLU A 149 -17.22 -4.69 -2.15
CA GLU A 149 -17.11 -4.30 -3.55
C GLU A 149 -17.52 -5.40 -4.54
N LYS A 150 -17.56 -6.66 -4.10
CA LYS A 150 -18.07 -7.77 -4.91
C LYS A 150 -19.45 -8.28 -4.47
N GLY A 151 -19.96 -7.82 -3.33
CA GLY A 151 -21.23 -8.31 -2.78
C GLY A 151 -21.20 -9.81 -2.48
N VAL A 152 -20.04 -10.33 -2.10
CA VAL A 152 -19.82 -11.75 -1.77
C VAL A 152 -19.71 -11.93 -0.27
N ASP A 153 -19.84 -13.17 0.21
CA ASP A 153 -19.60 -13.46 1.62
C ASP A 153 -18.10 -13.44 1.98
N LYS A 154 -17.81 -13.53 3.28
CA LYS A 154 -16.44 -13.52 3.80
C LYS A 154 -15.60 -14.69 3.29
N LEU A 155 -16.21 -15.86 3.08
CA LEU A 155 -15.49 -17.05 2.63
C LEU A 155 -15.02 -16.88 1.18
N ASP A 156 -15.86 -16.34 0.33
CA ASP A 156 -15.51 -16.04 -1.06
C ASP A 156 -14.50 -14.89 -1.16
N ALA A 157 -14.62 -13.85 -0.32
CA ALA A 157 -13.61 -12.80 -0.22
C ALA A 157 -12.24 -13.35 0.21
N LEU A 158 -12.20 -14.33 1.12
CA LEU A 158 -10.96 -15.04 1.50
C LEU A 158 -10.37 -15.83 0.34
N LYS A 159 -11.20 -16.48 -0.49
CA LYS A 159 -10.73 -17.16 -1.70
C LYS A 159 -10.11 -16.19 -2.69
N ILE A 160 -10.72 -15.01 -2.90
CA ILE A 160 -10.15 -13.96 -3.75
C ILE A 160 -8.75 -13.58 -3.26
N LEU A 161 -8.59 -13.35 -1.96
CA LEU A 161 -7.29 -13.01 -1.38
C LEU A 161 -6.27 -14.18 -1.51
N ALA A 162 -6.71 -15.42 -1.36
CA ALA A 162 -5.87 -16.60 -1.58
C ALA A 162 -5.37 -16.67 -3.03
N THR A 163 -6.25 -16.44 -4.01
CA THR A 163 -5.86 -16.35 -5.42
C THR A 163 -4.84 -15.24 -5.65
N LEU A 164 -5.01 -14.05 -5.05
CA LEU A 164 -4.01 -12.97 -5.15
C LEU A 164 -2.63 -13.37 -4.60
N ARG A 165 -2.59 -14.20 -3.55
CA ARG A 165 -1.34 -14.74 -2.98
C ARG A 165 -0.69 -15.76 -3.91
N GLU A 166 -1.49 -16.68 -4.46
CA GLU A 166 -1.02 -17.69 -5.43
C GLU A 166 -0.47 -17.03 -6.70
N GLU A 167 -1.13 -15.98 -7.18
CA GLU A 167 -0.69 -15.16 -8.32
C GLU A 167 0.50 -14.23 -7.98
N LYS A 168 1.02 -14.25 -6.74
CA LYS A 168 2.10 -13.37 -6.25
C LYS A 168 1.80 -11.87 -6.43
N ARG A 169 0.53 -11.48 -6.35
CA ARG A 169 0.06 -10.08 -6.42
C ARG A 169 -0.31 -9.51 -5.05
N TYR A 170 -0.48 -10.35 -4.04
CA TYR A 170 -0.53 -9.94 -2.63
C TYR A 170 0.73 -10.43 -1.92
N LEU A 171 1.60 -9.51 -1.54
CA LEU A 171 2.95 -9.78 -1.02
C LEU A 171 3.13 -9.13 0.35
N GLN A 172 3.79 -9.85 1.26
CA GLN A 172 4.05 -9.40 2.63
C GLN A 172 5.54 -9.54 2.94
N ASP A 173 6.12 -8.50 3.54
CA ASP A 173 7.46 -8.51 4.15
C ASP A 173 7.33 -8.05 5.61
N ILE A 174 7.17 -9.02 6.52
CA ILE A 174 6.73 -8.78 7.90
C ILE A 174 7.72 -9.34 8.92
N TRP A 175 7.92 -8.62 10.02
CA TRP A 175 8.81 -9.00 11.12
C TRP A 175 8.08 -8.93 12.47
N ALA A 176 8.61 -9.65 13.48
CA ALA A 176 7.97 -9.90 14.77
C ALA A 176 8.91 -9.68 15.96
#